data_AF-A0A3M0Z6V2-F1
#
_entry.id   AF-A0A3M0Z6V2-F1
#
_cell.length_a   1.000
_cell.length_b   1.000
_cell.length_c   1.000
_cell.angle_alpha   90.00
_cell.angle_beta   90.00
_cell.angle_gamma   90.00
#
_symmetry.space_group_name_H-M   'P 1'
#
loop_
_entity.id
_entity.type
_entity.pdbx_description
1 polymer ?
#
loop_
_entity_poly.entity_id
_entity_poly.type
_entity_poly.pdbx_seq_one_letter_code
_entity_poly.pdbx_strand_id
1 'polypeptide(L)'
;MGGPGSRAGTGAAGWLALALLLALADQALKLWAEAALAAGPRSLLPWLDLRLAYNMGAAFGLLAGEGGWQRWLFLALPLGATVLLAAWLRRLAPDQRASAAGIACLLGGAW
;
A
#
# COMPACT_ATOMS: atom_id res chain seq x y z
N MET A 1 40.46 19.46 -4.43
CA MET A 1 39.18 19.47 -5.17
C MET A 1 38.36 18.29 -4.67
N GLY A 2 37.40 18.53 -3.77
CA GLY A 2 36.61 17.47 -3.13
C GLY A 2 35.54 16.91 -4.06
N GLY A 3 35.47 15.59 -4.19
CA GLY A 3 34.50 14.91 -5.04
C GLY A 3 33.04 15.10 -4.57
N PRO A 4 32.06 14.92 -5.46
CA PRO A 4 30.65 15.00 -5.09
C PRO A 4 30.30 13.82 -4.18
N GLY A 5 30.20 14.08 -2.88
CA GLY A 5 29.75 13.11 -1.90
C GLY A 5 28.34 12.63 -2.23
N SER A 6 28.19 11.32 -2.37
CA SER A 6 26.92 10.61 -2.53
C SER A 6 26.05 10.82 -1.29
N ARG A 7 25.24 11.89 -1.28
CA ARG A 7 24.16 12.13 -0.28
C ARG A 7 22.86 11.43 -0.66
N ALA A 8 22.92 10.32 -1.38
CA ALA A 8 21.76 9.47 -1.63
C ALA A 8 21.90 8.24 -0.75
N GLY A 9 20.96 7.99 0.17
CA GLY A 9 20.92 6.69 0.82
C GLY A 9 19.94 6.55 1.96
N THR A 10 20.18 7.24 3.09
CA THR A 10 19.61 6.78 4.36
C THR A 10 18.14 7.14 4.57
N GLY A 11 17.71 8.33 4.12
CA GLY A 11 16.32 8.78 4.28
C GLY A 11 15.34 7.96 3.46
N ALA A 12 15.51 7.95 2.13
CA ALA A 12 14.59 7.25 1.23
C ALA A 12 14.58 5.73 1.44
N ALA A 13 15.73 5.11 1.73
CA ALA A 13 15.78 3.67 2.01
C ALA A 13 15.00 3.30 3.28
N GLY A 14 15.09 4.12 4.34
CA GLY A 14 14.30 3.93 5.56
C GLY A 14 12.79 4.01 5.31
N TRP A 15 12.36 4.98 4.49
CA TRP A 15 10.95 5.12 4.11
C TRP A 15 10.45 3.97 3.21
N LEU A 16 11.29 3.48 2.29
CA LEU A 16 10.96 2.30 1.48
C LEU A 16 10.91 1.02 2.33
N ALA A 17 11.77 0.89 3.33
CA ALA A 17 11.71 -0.22 4.29
C ALA A 17 10.43 -0.15 5.12
N LEU A 18 10.02 1.04 5.57
CA LEU A 18 8.73 1.23 6.24
C LEU A 18 7.55 0.81 5.34
N ALA A 19 7.55 1.24 4.07
CA ALA A 19 6.52 0.84 3.11
C ALA A 19 6.47 -0.69 2.94
N LEU A 20 7.62 -1.35 2.83
CA LEU A 20 7.70 -2.81 2.75
C LEU A 20 7.17 -3.50 4.02
N LEU A 21 7.52 -2.98 5.20
CA LEU A 21 7.00 -3.50 6.48
C LEU A 21 5.48 -3.37 6.55
N LEU A 22 4.92 -2.25 6.11
CA LEU A 22 3.47 -2.03 6.06
C LEU A 22 2.80 -3.01 5.09
N ALA A 23 3.37 -3.24 3.90
CA ALA A 23 2.86 -4.21 2.95
C ALA A 23 2.87 -5.65 3.51
N LEU A 24 3.95 -6.03 4.20
CA LEU A 24 4.04 -7.33 4.86
C LEU A 24 3.03 -7.46 6.01
N ALA A 25 2.84 -6.40 6.81
CA ALA A 25 1.88 -6.38 7.89
C ALA A 25 0.44 -6.50 7.36
N ASP A 26 0.12 -5.80 6.27
CA ASP A 26 -1.17 -5.90 5.59
C ASP A 26 -1.46 -7.34 5.11
N GLN A 27 -0.50 -7.95 4.41
CA GLN A 27 -0.64 -9.33 3.94
C GLN A 27 -0.74 -10.34 5.10
N ALA A 28 0.02 -10.16 6.17
CA ALA A 28 -0.09 -10.99 7.37
C ALA A 28 -1.47 -10.84 8.04
N LEU A 29 -2.02 -9.62 8.07
CA LEU A 29 -3.34 -9.36 8.63
C LEU A 29 -4.46 -9.97 7.77
N LYS A 30 -4.33 -9.94 6.44
CA LYS A 30 -5.23 -10.66 5.52
C LYS A 30 -5.21 -12.17 5.77
N LEU A 31 -4.02 -12.77 5.87
CA LEU A 31 -3.88 -14.20 6.18
C LEU A 31 -4.48 -14.57 7.55
N TRP A 32 -4.24 -13.73 8.56
CA TRP A 32 -4.88 -13.89 9.86
C TRP A 32 -6.41 -13.80 9.75
N ALA A 33 -6.94 -12.84 8.98
CA ALA A 33 -8.38 -12.67 8.80
C ALA A 33 -9.01 -13.89 8.12
N GLU A 34 -8.35 -14.49 7.12
CA GLU A 34 -8.80 -15.75 6.52
C GLU A 34 -8.92 -16.87 7.54
N ALA A 35 -7.91 -17.02 8.42
CA ALA A 35 -7.94 -18.06 9.45
C ALA A 35 -8.93 -17.77 10.59
N ALA A 36 -9.08 -16.52 11.00
CA ALA A 36 -9.83 -16.15 12.20
C ALA A 36 -11.31 -15.83 11.93
N LEU A 37 -11.64 -15.32 10.74
CA LEU A 37 -12.96 -14.76 10.41
C LEU A 37 -13.73 -15.57 9.37
N ALA A 38 -13.19 -16.71 8.88
CA ALA A 38 -13.89 -17.58 7.94
C ALA A 38 -15.23 -18.11 8.46
N ALA A 39 -15.36 -18.32 9.78
CA ALA A 39 -16.59 -18.77 10.42
C ALA A 39 -17.67 -17.67 10.55
N GLY A 40 -17.31 -16.40 10.32
CA GLY A 40 -18.23 -15.26 10.40
C GLY A 40 -17.60 -14.02 11.07
N PRO A 41 -18.34 -12.89 11.09
CA PRO A 41 -17.89 -11.65 11.71
C PRO A 41 -17.61 -11.81 13.21
N ARG A 42 -16.64 -11.04 13.73
CA ARG A 42 -16.35 -10.95 15.17
C ARG A 42 -16.47 -9.50 15.63
N SER A 43 -17.32 -9.25 16.62
CA SER A 43 -17.41 -7.94 17.27
C SER A 43 -16.19 -7.69 18.15
N LEU A 44 -15.45 -6.62 17.84
CA LEU A 44 -14.32 -6.16 18.65
C LEU A 44 -14.77 -5.11 19.67
N LEU A 45 -15.67 -4.22 19.26
CA LEU A 45 -16.28 -3.18 20.09
C LEU A 45 -17.79 -3.12 19.76
N PRO A 46 -18.63 -2.50 20.61
CA PRO A 46 -20.08 -2.39 20.34
C PRO A 46 -20.46 -1.72 19.00
N TRP A 47 -19.52 -1.03 18.37
CA TRP A 47 -19.67 -0.29 17.12
C TRP A 47 -18.64 -0.71 16.05
N LEU A 48 -17.86 -1.77 16.30
CA LEU A 48 -16.82 -2.25 15.39
C LEU A 48 -16.83 -3.77 15.28
N ASP A 49 -17.20 -4.25 14.09
CA ASP A 49 -17.11 -5.65 13.70
C ASP A 49 -15.96 -5.87 12.73
N LEU A 50 -15.20 -6.95 12.96
CA LEU A 50 -14.23 -7.47 12.01
C LEU A 50 -14.91 -8.51 11.12
N ARG A 51 -14.85 -8.30 9.81
CA ARG A 51 -15.47 -9.19 8.82
C ARG A 51 -14.49 -9.50 7.70
N LEU A 52 -14.44 -10.78 7.31
CA LEU A 52 -13.78 -11.19 6.07
C LEU A 52 -14.71 -10.90 4.89
N ALA A 53 -14.25 -10.04 3.98
CA ALA A 53 -14.94 -9.71 2.75
C ALA A 53 -13.94 -9.68 1.59
N TYR A 54 -14.31 -10.31 0.49
CA TYR A 54 -13.48 -10.34 -0.72
C TYR A 54 -13.94 -9.28 -1.70
N ASN A 55 -13.10 -8.29 -1.95
CA ASN A 55 -13.37 -7.25 -2.94
C ASN A 55 -12.84 -7.70 -4.31
N MET A 56 -13.74 -7.98 -5.25
CA MET A 56 -13.40 -8.44 -6.61
C MET A 56 -13.00 -7.31 -7.57
N GLY A 57 -12.78 -6.09 -7.06
CA GLY A 57 -12.18 -4.99 -7.83
C GLY A 57 -13.15 -3.92 -8.32
N ALA A 58 -14.46 -4.11 -8.17
CA ALA A 58 -15.44 -3.06 -8.45
C ALA A 58 -15.87 -2.39 -7.15
N ALA A 59 -15.02 -1.55 -6.58
CA ALA A 59 -15.50 -0.61 -5.55
C ALA A 59 -16.68 0.16 -6.19
N PHE A 60 -17.89 -0.02 -5.63
CA PHE A 60 -19.15 0.54 -6.13
C PHE A 60 -19.77 -0.07 -7.41
N GLY A 61 -19.35 -1.25 -7.86
CA GLY A 61 -19.87 -1.81 -9.12
C GLY A 61 -19.35 -1.08 -10.37
N LEU A 62 -18.41 -0.14 -10.20
CA LEU A 62 -17.72 0.55 -11.27
C LEU A 62 -17.03 -0.51 -12.15
N LEU A 63 -17.47 -0.64 -13.40
CA LEU A 63 -16.98 -1.60 -14.41
C LEU A 63 -17.36 -3.08 -14.21
N ALA A 64 -18.16 -3.44 -13.20
CA ALA A 64 -18.48 -4.85 -12.90
C ALA A 64 -19.12 -5.64 -14.07
N GLY A 65 -19.76 -4.96 -15.03
CA GLY A 65 -20.36 -5.55 -16.24
C GLY A 65 -19.49 -5.50 -17.51
N GLU A 66 -18.27 -4.97 -17.43
CA GLU A 66 -17.39 -4.79 -18.58
C GLU A 66 -16.50 -6.03 -18.81
N GLY A 67 -16.23 -6.36 -20.08
CA GLY A 67 -15.70 -7.65 -20.58
C GLY A 67 -14.26 -8.04 -20.18
N GLY A 68 -13.91 -7.94 -18.89
CA GLY A 68 -12.67 -8.47 -18.30
C GLY A 68 -11.46 -7.54 -18.39
N TRP A 69 -11.50 -6.46 -19.17
CA TRP A 69 -10.38 -5.51 -19.30
C TRP A 69 -10.07 -4.76 -18.01
N GLN A 70 -11.09 -4.55 -17.16
CA GLN A 70 -10.97 -3.94 -15.84
C GLN A 70 -9.90 -4.61 -14.97
N ARG A 71 -9.68 -5.92 -15.13
CA ARG A 71 -8.62 -6.67 -14.43
C ARG A 71 -7.24 -6.09 -14.73
N TRP A 72 -6.97 -5.79 -15.99
CA TRP A 72 -5.69 -5.23 -16.43
C TRP A 72 -5.54 -3.79 -15.97
N LEU A 73 -6.62 -2.99 -15.96
CA LEU A 73 -6.62 -1.65 -15.40
C LEU A 73 -6.28 -1.69 -13.90
N PHE A 74 -6.96 -2.53 -13.11
CA PHE A 74 -6.74 -2.66 -11.68
C PHE A 74 -5.40 -3.30 -11.31
N LEU A 75 -4.75 -3.99 -12.24
CA LEU A 75 -3.36 -4.42 -12.08
C LEU A 75 -2.36 -3.31 -12.43
N ALA A 76 -2.57 -2.60 -13.55
CA ALA A 76 -1.65 -1.60 -14.05
C ALA A 76 -1.63 -0.32 -13.20
N LEU A 77 -2.78 0.11 -12.69
CA LEU A 77 -2.92 1.36 -11.95
C LEU A 77 -2.13 1.37 -10.62
N PRO A 78 -2.24 0.35 -9.74
CA PRO A 78 -1.44 0.30 -8.52
C PRO A 78 0.04 0.16 -8.82
N LEU A 79 0.43 -0.65 -9.83
CA LEU A 79 1.83 -0.78 -10.23
C LEU A 79 2.42 0.55 -10.71
N GLY A 80 1.70 1.28 -11.55
CA GLY A 80 2.10 2.61 -12.01
C GLY A 80 2.22 3.62 -10.87
N ALA A 81 1.22 3.65 -9.97
CA ALA A 81 1.25 4.49 -8.77
C ALA A 81 2.45 4.16 -7.87
N THR A 82 2.75 2.89 -7.66
CA THR A 82 3.89 2.42 -6.87
C THR A 82 5.21 2.90 -7.44
N VAL A 83 5.43 2.75 -8.75
CA VAL A 83 6.66 3.26 -9.41
C VAL A 83 6.77 4.77 -9.29
N LEU A 84 5.68 5.50 -9.53
CA LEU A 84 5.64 6.96 -9.44
C LEU A 84 5.96 7.45 -8.03
N LEU A 85 5.31 6.88 -7.02
CA LEU A 85 5.47 7.24 -5.62
C LEU A 85 6.86 6.88 -5.10
N ALA A 86 7.42 5.73 -5.47
CA ALA A 86 8.78 5.35 -5.10
C ALA A 86 9.81 6.30 -5.76
N ALA A 87 9.60 6.68 -7.02
CA ALA A 87 10.45 7.66 -7.70
C ALA A 87 10.33 9.05 -7.06
N TRP A 88 9.13 9.46 -6.64
CA TRP A 88 8.90 10.74 -5.98
C TRP A 88 9.53 10.77 -4.59
N LEU A 89 9.38 9.70 -3.80
CA LEU A 89 9.98 9.56 -2.46
C LEU A 89 11.50 9.78 -2.47
N ARG A 90 12.19 9.31 -3.51
CA ARG A 90 13.65 9.49 -3.69
C ARG A 90 14.06 10.94 -3.96
N ARG A 91 13.12 11.80 -4.36
CA ARG A 91 13.35 13.21 -4.70
C ARG A 91 12.97 14.18 -3.56
N LEU A 92 12.33 13.70 -2.49
CA LEU A 92 11.96 14.53 -1.35
C LEU A 92 13.22 15.03 -0.61
N ALA A 93 13.15 16.28 -0.16
CA ALA A 93 14.18 16.84 0.69
C ALA A 93 14.11 16.20 2.10
N PRO A 94 15.24 16.06 2.84
CA PRO A 94 15.28 15.35 4.13
C PRO A 94 14.40 15.94 5.24
N ASP A 95 14.01 17.21 5.12
CA ASP A 95 13.13 17.95 6.02
C ASP A 95 11.64 17.67 5.76
N GLN A 96 11.28 17.15 4.58
CA GLN A 96 9.91 16.83 4.18
C GLN A 96 9.40 15.48 4.74
N ARG A 97 9.61 15.27 6.04
CA ARG A 97 9.37 13.97 6.71
C ARG A 97 7.90 13.54 6.70
N ALA A 98 6.97 14.49 6.84
CA ALA A 98 5.54 14.19 6.81
C ALA A 98 5.10 13.67 5.43
N SER A 99 5.58 14.32 4.36
CA SER A 99 5.33 13.87 2.98
C SER A 99 5.95 12.51 2.71
N ALA A 100 7.17 12.28 3.21
CA ALA A 100 7.84 10.98 3.06
C ALA A 100 7.10 9.85 3.80
N ALA A 101 6.61 10.12 5.01
CA ALA A 101 5.79 9.18 5.77
C ALA A 101 4.46 8.89 5.04
N GLY A 102 3.77 9.92 4.54
CA GLY A 102 2.55 9.75 3.77
C GLY A 102 2.76 8.90 2.51
N ILE A 103 3.83 9.18 1.75
CA ILE A 103 4.20 8.37 0.58
C ILE A 103 4.55 6.93 0.96
N ALA A 104 5.24 6.71 2.08
CA ALA A 104 5.55 5.35 2.56
C ALA A 104 4.27 4.57 2.93
N CYS A 105 3.30 5.21 3.57
CA CYS A 105 1.99 4.60 3.87
C CYS A 105 1.22 4.26 2.59
N LEU A 106 1.19 5.19 1.61
CA LEU A 106 0.55 4.96 0.31
C LEU A 106 1.21 3.81 -0.45
N LEU A 107 2.55 3.76 -0.46
CA LEU A 107 3.31 2.66 -1.05
C LEU A 107 3.04 1.33 -0.36
N GLY A 108 2.93 1.30 0.97
CA GLY A 108 2.65 0.07 1.71
C GLY A 108 1.27 -0.53 1.40
N GLY A 109 0.27 0.32 1.11
CA GLY A 109 -1.09 -0.11 0.77
C GLY A 109 -1.38 -0.34 -0.71
N ALA A 110 -0.42 -0.07 -1.61
CA ALA A 110 -0.62 -0.16 -3.06
C ALA A 110 -0.38 -1.57 -3.66
N TRP A 111 -0.28 -2.61 -2.82
CA TRP A 111 0.09 -3.99 -3.20
C TRP A 111 -1.07 -4.98 -3.05
#